data_AF-A0A3B9KT18-F1
#
_entry.id   AF-A0A3B9KT18-F1
#
_cell.length_a   1.000
_cell.length_b   1.000
_cell.length_c   1.000
_cell.angle_alpha   90.00
_cell.angle_beta   90.00
_cell.angle_gamma   90.00
#
_symmetry.space_group_name_H-M   'P 1'
#
loop_
_entity.id
_entity.type
_entity.pdbx_description
1 polymer ?
#
loop_
_entity_poly.entity_id
_entity_poly.type
_entity_poly.pdbx_seq_one_letter_code
_entity_poly.pdbx_strand_id
1 'polypeptide(L)'
;MSAVNIVDILKNLGESSGFANVHWQQIVMLAVACGLLFLGIAKKFEPLLLVGIAFGMLITNIPGLTGDNALFHSEMWFSNGGQINYGEVLLHGGLLDVLYIGVKTGLYPCLIFIGVGAMTDFGPMLANPKSLILGAAAQLGIYMALILAIVFGFNGNIAASVAIIGGADGPTA
;
A
#
# COMPACT_ATOMS: atom_id res chain seq x y z
N MET A 1 -1.94 24.03 -42.91
CA MET A 1 -2.99 23.22 -42.26
C MET A 1 -2.98 21.85 -42.92
N SER A 2 -2.09 20.96 -42.48
CA SER A 2 -1.95 19.63 -43.10
C SER A 2 -3.22 18.83 -42.85
N ALA A 3 -3.77 18.22 -43.90
CA ALA A 3 -4.93 17.35 -43.81
C ALA A 3 -4.65 16.26 -42.75
N VAL A 4 -5.41 16.29 -41.66
CA VAL A 4 -5.32 15.27 -40.63
C VAL A 4 -5.95 14.00 -41.22
N ASN A 5 -5.12 13.04 -41.62
CA ASN A 5 -5.62 11.77 -42.15
C ASN A 5 -6.30 11.00 -41.02
N ILE A 6 -7.52 10.51 -41.29
CA ILE A 6 -8.27 9.65 -40.36
C ILE A 6 -7.45 8.40 -39.98
N VAL A 7 -6.63 7.91 -40.91
CA VAL A 7 -5.70 6.79 -40.68
C VAL A 7 -4.60 7.14 -39.68
N ASP A 8 -4.09 8.37 -39.71
CA ASP A 8 -3.09 8.83 -38.74
C ASP A 8 -3.73 9.07 -37.37
N ILE A 9 -4.98 9.56 -37.31
CA ILE A 9 -5.73 9.64 -36.04
C ILE A 9 -5.94 8.24 -35.45
N LEU A 10 -6.35 7.26 -36.26
CA LEU A 10 -6.58 5.89 -35.80
C LEU A 10 -5.31 5.19 -35.33
N LYS A 11 -4.17 5.42 -36.01
CA LYS A 11 -2.86 4.93 -35.56
C LYS A 11 -2.43 5.59 -34.25
N ASN A 12 -2.54 6.91 -34.15
CA ASN A 12 -2.24 7.63 -32.93
C ASN A 12 -3.17 7.23 -31.77
N LEU A 13 -4.47 6.98 -32.03
CA LEU A 13 -5.40 6.47 -31.01
C LEU A 13 -5.03 5.06 -30.56
N GLY A 14 -4.61 4.20 -31.50
CA GLY A 14 -4.14 2.84 -31.21
C GLY A 14 -2.88 2.85 -30.37
N GLU A 15 -1.88 3.65 -30.75
CA GLU A 15 -0.59 3.77 -30.05
C GLU A 15 -0.71 4.51 -28.70
N SER A 16 -1.64 5.47 -28.59
CA SER A 16 -1.96 6.17 -27.33
C SER A 16 -2.94 5.40 -26.46
N SER A 17 -3.53 4.30 -26.96
CA SER A 17 -4.45 3.49 -26.18
C SER A 17 -3.70 2.80 -25.05
N GLY A 18 -4.30 2.74 -23.86
CA GLY A 18 -3.71 2.05 -22.71
C GLY A 18 -3.39 0.57 -22.97
N PHE A 19 -3.97 -0.03 -24.01
CA PHE A 19 -3.68 -1.40 -24.44
C PHE A 19 -2.39 -1.55 -25.25
N ALA A 20 -1.87 -0.49 -25.87
CA ALA A 20 -0.64 -0.55 -26.66
C ALA A 20 0.64 -0.49 -25.80
N ASN A 21 0.55 0.10 -24.61
CA ASN A 21 1.67 0.25 -23.67
C ASN A 21 1.51 -0.62 -22.41
N VAL A 22 0.95 -1.83 -22.57
CA VAL A 22 0.80 -2.78 -21.45
C VAL A 22 2.14 -3.42 -21.14
N HIS A 23 2.67 -3.17 -19.95
CA HIS A 23 3.82 -3.91 -19.44
C HIS A 23 3.37 -5.21 -18.76
N TRP A 24 4.11 -6.30 -18.97
CA TRP A 24 3.77 -7.60 -18.37
C TRP A 24 3.74 -7.54 -16.82
N GLN A 25 4.57 -6.67 -16.21
CA GLN A 25 4.56 -6.44 -14.76
C GLN A 25 3.20 -5.92 -14.27
N GLN A 26 2.54 -5.05 -15.04
CA GLN A 26 1.21 -4.52 -14.70
C GLN A 26 0.16 -5.63 -14.72
N ILE A 27 0.24 -6.55 -15.69
CA ILE A 27 -0.66 -7.71 -15.78
C ILE A 27 -0.50 -8.61 -14.54
N VAL A 28 0.74 -8.86 -14.11
CA VAL A 28 1.01 -9.64 -12.90
C VAL A 28 0.43 -8.96 -11.67
N MET A 29 0.65 -7.65 -11.50
CA MET A 29 0.12 -6.90 -10.37
C MET A 29 -1.41 -6.84 -10.38
N LEU A 30 -2.04 -6.75 -11.55
CA LEU A 30 -3.50 -6.82 -11.70
C LEU A 30 -4.03 -8.19 -11.24
N ALA A 31 -3.36 -9.28 -11.63
CA ALA A 31 -3.72 -10.62 -11.18
C ALA A 31 -3.59 -10.76 -9.66
N VAL A 32 -2.53 -10.21 -9.06
CA VAL A 32 -2.37 -10.17 -7.60
C VAL A 32 -3.48 -9.35 -6.94
N ALA A 33 -3.81 -8.16 -7.46
CA ALA A 33 -4.87 -7.31 -6.95
C ALA A 33 -6.24 -8.02 -6.99
N CYS A 34 -6.56 -8.71 -8.09
CA CYS A 34 -7.76 -9.54 -8.19
C CYS A 34 -7.75 -10.71 -7.20
N GLY A 35 -6.59 -11.35 -6.99
CA GLY A 35 -6.41 -12.38 -5.98
C GLY A 35 -6.68 -11.87 -4.56
N LEU A 36 -6.16 -10.70 -4.21
CA LEU A 36 -6.40 -10.07 -2.91
C LEU A 36 -7.86 -9.62 -2.74
N LEU A 37 -8.49 -9.06 -3.78
CA LEU A 37 -9.94 -8.77 -3.77
C LEU A 37 -10.76 -10.04 -3.55
N PHE A 38 -10.40 -11.14 -4.20
CA PHE A 38 -11.06 -12.43 -3.99
C PHE A 38 -10.91 -12.92 -2.54
N LEU A 39 -9.72 -12.83 -1.95
CA LEU A 39 -9.50 -13.19 -0.56
C LEU A 39 -10.30 -12.31 0.41
N GLY A 40 -10.34 -11.00 0.17
CA GLY A 40 -11.08 -10.04 0.99
C GLY A 40 -12.60 -10.21 0.90
N ILE A 41 -13.14 -10.48 -0.29
CA ILE A 41 -14.59 -10.57 -0.50
C ILE A 41 -15.11 -12.00 -0.28
N ALA A 42 -14.54 -12.99 -0.97
CA ALA A 42 -15.06 -14.35 -0.96
C ALA A 42 -14.69 -15.10 0.33
N LYS A 43 -13.45 -14.93 0.79
CA LYS A 43 -12.96 -15.60 2.01
C LYS A 43 -13.00 -14.71 3.26
N LYS A 44 -13.39 -13.44 3.14
CA LYS A 44 -13.54 -12.49 4.26
C LYS A 44 -12.28 -12.33 5.11
N PHE A 45 -11.09 -12.42 4.49
CA PHE A 45 -9.85 -12.05 5.17
C PHE A 45 -9.79 -10.52 5.29
N GLU A 46 -9.79 -10.01 6.53
CA GLU A 46 -9.71 -8.58 6.89
C GLU A 46 -10.38 -7.64 5.86
N PRO A 47 -11.69 -7.83 5.59
CA PRO A 47 -12.34 -7.19 4.45
C PRO A 47 -12.31 -5.67 4.52
N LEU A 48 -12.26 -5.10 5.72
CA LEU A 48 -12.21 -3.65 5.94
C LEU A 48 -10.94 -3.00 5.38
N LEU A 49 -9.80 -3.66 5.50
CA LEU A 49 -8.50 -3.13 5.07
C LEU A 49 -8.05 -3.73 3.74
N LEU A 50 -8.18 -5.06 3.59
CA LEU A 50 -7.65 -5.78 2.44
C LEU A 50 -8.35 -5.39 1.13
N VAL A 51 -9.65 -5.13 1.15
CA VAL A 51 -10.39 -4.68 -0.03
C VAL A 51 -9.91 -3.29 -0.47
N GLY A 52 -9.69 -2.37 0.46
CA GLY A 52 -9.16 -1.03 0.17
C GLY A 52 -7.76 -1.10 -0.44
N ILE A 53 -6.88 -1.91 0.13
CA ILE A 53 -5.51 -2.13 -0.38
C ILE A 53 -5.54 -2.73 -1.79
N ALA A 54 -6.36 -3.77 -2.00
CA ALA A 54 -6.45 -4.45 -3.28
C ALA A 54 -7.04 -3.56 -4.38
N PHE A 55 -7.99 -2.69 -4.03
CA PHE A 55 -8.55 -1.71 -4.96
C PHE A 55 -7.53 -0.61 -5.33
N GLY A 56 -6.77 -0.10 -4.35
CA GLY A 56 -5.67 0.83 -4.62
C GLY A 56 -4.60 0.21 -5.53
N MET A 57 -4.23 -1.04 -5.26
CA MET A 57 -3.30 -1.81 -6.12
C MET A 57 -3.85 -1.98 -7.54
N LEU A 58 -5.14 -2.26 -7.70
CA LEU A 58 -5.77 -2.40 -9.01
C LEU A 58 -5.68 -1.08 -9.81
N ILE A 59 -6.07 0.03 -9.20
CA ILE A 59 -6.12 1.34 -9.86
C ILE A 59 -4.73 1.86 -10.23
N THR A 60 -3.73 1.69 -9.36
CA THR A 60 -2.34 2.11 -9.63
C THR A 60 -1.70 1.33 -10.79
N ASN A 61 -2.18 0.12 -11.08
CA ASN A 61 -1.62 -0.76 -12.12
C ASN A 61 -2.47 -0.81 -13.40
N ILE A 62 -3.43 0.10 -13.59
CA ILE A 62 -4.23 0.14 -14.82
C ILE A 62 -3.35 0.55 -16.01
N PRO A 63 -3.31 -0.25 -17.10
CA PRO A 63 -2.55 0.09 -18.29
C PRO A 63 -3.05 1.39 -18.95
N GLY A 64 -2.13 2.28 -19.30
CA GLY A 64 -2.43 3.59 -19.89
C GLY A 64 -2.51 4.76 -18.91
N LEU A 65 -2.50 4.51 -17.59
CA LEU A 65 -2.29 5.55 -16.58
C LEU A 65 -0.83 5.49 -16.08
N THR A 66 0.12 5.78 -16.96
CA THR A 66 1.57 5.71 -16.68
C THR A 66 2.24 7.02 -17.12
N GLY A 67 3.29 7.45 -16.43
CA GLY A 67 3.91 8.77 -16.64
C GLY A 67 3.14 9.89 -15.92
N ASP A 68 3.05 11.08 -16.51
CA ASP A 68 2.46 12.29 -15.90
C ASP A 68 0.98 12.17 -15.50
N ASN A 69 0.26 11.18 -16.06
CA ASN A 69 -1.15 10.92 -15.75
C ASN A 69 -1.34 9.76 -14.77
N ALA A 70 -0.26 9.28 -14.13
CA ALA A 70 -0.38 8.23 -13.13
C ALA A 70 -1.15 8.72 -11.91
N LEU A 71 -1.95 7.83 -11.31
CA LEU A 71 -2.65 8.17 -10.08
C LEU A 71 -1.73 8.13 -8.85
N PHE A 72 -0.60 7.43 -8.97
CA PHE A 72 0.44 7.32 -7.96
C PHE A 72 1.81 7.34 -8.63
N HIS A 73 2.68 8.26 -8.21
CA HIS A 73 4.04 8.40 -8.74
C HIS A 73 5.06 7.99 -7.70
N SER A 74 5.57 6.76 -7.83
CA SER A 74 6.56 6.22 -6.89
C SER A 74 7.84 7.07 -6.77
N GLU A 75 8.23 7.77 -7.83
CA GLU A 75 9.45 8.59 -7.88
C GLU A 75 9.43 9.74 -6.86
N MET A 76 8.27 10.36 -6.67
CA MET A 76 8.08 11.46 -5.71
C MET A 76 8.28 11.02 -4.26
N TRP A 77 8.09 9.73 -3.97
CA TRP A 77 8.10 9.17 -2.61
C TRP A 77 9.38 8.41 -2.25
N PHE A 78 10.04 7.84 -3.25
CA PHE A 78 11.15 6.89 -3.03
C PHE A 78 12.48 7.34 -3.66
N SER A 79 12.50 8.35 -4.54
CA SER A 79 13.70 8.72 -5.30
C SER A 79 14.48 9.92 -4.74
N ASN A 80 13.87 10.80 -3.94
CA ASN A 80 14.46 12.07 -3.52
C ASN A 80 15.27 12.04 -2.21
N GLY A 81 16.18 11.07 -2.03
CA GLY A 81 17.21 11.13 -0.97
C GLY A 81 16.72 11.39 0.47
N GLY A 82 15.43 11.12 0.76
CA GLY A 82 14.79 11.37 2.05
C GLY A 82 14.06 12.71 2.23
N GLN A 83 14.09 13.65 1.27
CA GLN A 83 13.34 14.91 1.34
C GLN A 83 12.08 14.83 0.47
N ILE A 84 10.92 14.75 1.13
CA ILE A 84 9.60 14.73 0.49
C ILE A 84 9.08 16.17 0.36
N ASN A 85 8.96 16.67 -0.86
CA ASN A 85 8.35 17.97 -1.13
C ASN A 85 6.82 17.84 -1.24
N TYR A 86 6.12 17.99 -0.12
CA TYR A 86 4.65 17.93 -0.09
C TYR A 86 3.97 18.97 -0.99
N GLY A 87 4.62 20.12 -1.22
CA GLY A 87 4.10 21.14 -2.15
C GLY A 87 4.07 20.67 -3.60
N GLU A 88 5.05 19.87 -4.02
CA GLU A 88 5.12 19.32 -5.38
C GLU A 88 4.10 18.21 -5.57
N VAL A 89 3.94 17.34 -4.57
CA VAL A 89 2.91 16.29 -4.57
C VAL A 89 1.49 16.87 -4.68
N LEU A 90 1.22 18.01 -4.05
CA LEU A 90 -0.10 18.66 -4.13
C LEU A 90 -0.38 19.34 -5.47
N LEU A 91 0.66 19.77 -6.19
CA LEU A 91 0.52 20.48 -7.47
C LEU A 91 0.61 19.55 -8.68
N HIS A 92 1.40 18.48 -8.60
CA HIS A 92 1.72 17.59 -9.71
C HIS A 92 1.42 16.12 -9.42
N GLY A 93 1.01 15.77 -8.20
CA GLY A 93 0.66 14.40 -7.85
C GLY A 93 -0.74 13.99 -8.29
N GLY A 94 -0.90 12.68 -8.47
CA GLY A 94 -2.20 12.06 -8.72
C GLY A 94 -3.06 11.96 -7.46
N LEU A 95 -4.31 11.52 -7.61
CA LEU A 95 -5.24 11.37 -6.49
C LEU A 95 -4.68 10.47 -5.37
N LEU A 96 -4.02 9.37 -5.73
CA LEU A 96 -3.48 8.43 -4.74
C LEU A 96 -2.22 8.97 -4.08
N ASP A 97 -1.44 9.83 -4.75
CA ASP A 97 -0.32 10.54 -4.14
C ASP A 97 -0.80 11.46 -3.02
N VAL A 98 -1.84 12.25 -3.29
CA VAL A 98 -2.40 13.16 -2.28
C VAL A 98 -2.93 12.39 -1.07
N LEU A 99 -3.61 11.26 -1.29
CA LEU A 99 -4.04 10.39 -0.19
C LEU A 99 -2.86 9.77 0.56
N TYR A 100 -1.78 9.41 -0.14
CA TYR A 100 -0.60 8.81 0.47
C TYR A 100 0.18 9.77 1.41
N ILE A 101 -0.02 11.09 1.30
CA ILE A 101 0.46 12.06 2.30
C ILE A 101 -0.02 11.69 3.71
N GLY A 102 -1.29 11.28 3.86
CA GLY A 102 -1.86 10.90 5.15
C GLY A 102 -1.22 9.64 5.74
N VAL A 103 -0.70 8.75 4.90
CA VAL A 103 0.06 7.56 5.32
C VAL A 103 1.47 7.97 5.73
N LYS A 104 2.19 8.75 4.91
CA LYS A 104 3.57 9.17 5.19
C LYS A 104 3.71 10.10 6.38
N THR A 105 2.71 10.94 6.63
CA THR A 105 2.66 11.80 7.83
C THR A 105 2.23 11.03 9.08
N GLY A 106 1.86 9.74 8.96
CA GLY A 106 1.39 8.92 10.07
C GLY A 106 -0.03 9.23 10.54
N LEU A 107 -0.75 10.13 9.85
CA LEU A 107 -2.08 10.59 10.26
C LEU A 107 -3.11 9.46 10.19
N TYR A 108 -3.18 8.71 9.09
CA TYR A 108 -4.15 7.62 8.96
C TYR A 108 -3.89 6.46 9.93
N PRO A 109 -2.65 5.95 10.07
CA PRO A 109 -2.32 4.96 11.10
C PRO A 109 -2.75 5.39 12.50
N CYS A 110 -2.42 6.61 12.92
CA CYS A 110 -2.77 7.13 14.24
C CYS A 110 -4.29 7.22 14.45
N LEU A 111 -5.04 7.71 13.46
CA LEU A 111 -6.50 7.81 13.55
C LEU A 111 -7.17 6.44 13.62
N ILE A 112 -6.69 5.47 12.85
CA ILE A 112 -7.17 4.09 12.92
C ILE A 112 -6.87 3.51 14.31
N PHE A 113 -5.68 3.75 14.85
CA PHE A 113 -5.29 3.27 16.18
C PHE A 113 -6.14 3.89 17.31
N ILE A 114 -6.50 5.17 17.20
CA ILE A 114 -7.47 5.80 18.10
C ILE A 114 -8.83 5.09 18.02
N GLY A 115 -9.28 4.76 16.81
CA GLY A 115 -10.52 4.01 16.58
C GLY A 115 -10.49 2.60 17.19
N VAL A 116 -9.40 1.86 16.99
CA VAL A 116 -9.19 0.53 17.60
C VAL A 116 -9.18 0.62 19.12
N GLY A 117 -8.48 1.60 19.69
CA GLY A 117 -8.45 1.86 21.13
C GLY A 117 -9.84 2.19 21.70
N ALA A 118 -10.64 2.97 20.97
CA ALA A 118 -12.02 3.28 21.38
C ALA A 118 -12.96 2.07 21.34
N MET A 119 -12.68 1.06 20.52
CA MET A 119 -13.46 -0.18 20.43
C MET A 119 -12.94 -1.29 21.35
N THR A 120 -11.79 -1.10 22.01
CA THR A 120 -11.16 -2.13 22.85
C THR A 120 -11.80 -2.18 24.24
N ASP A 121 -12.30 -3.35 24.64
CA ASP A 121 -12.79 -3.59 26.00
C ASP A 121 -11.66 -4.06 26.92
N PHE A 122 -11.38 -3.28 27.96
CA PHE A 122 -10.36 -3.60 28.97
C PHE A 122 -10.88 -4.48 30.11
N GLY A 123 -12.18 -4.73 30.21
CA GLY A 123 -12.79 -5.54 31.27
C GLY A 123 -12.13 -6.93 31.43
N PRO A 124 -11.97 -7.71 30.36
CA PRO A 124 -11.29 -9.01 30.41
C PRO A 124 -9.81 -8.92 30.83
N MET A 125 -9.10 -7.86 30.41
CA MET A 125 -7.69 -7.66 30.74
C MET A 125 -7.51 -7.30 32.21
N LEU A 126 -8.36 -6.43 32.76
CA LEU A 126 -8.33 -5.99 34.15
C LEU A 126 -8.78 -7.09 35.11
N ALA A 127 -9.75 -7.92 34.71
CA ALA A 127 -10.24 -9.02 35.53
C ALA A 127 -9.20 -10.15 35.73
N ASN A 128 -8.34 -10.39 34.73
CA ASN A 128 -7.28 -11.39 34.81
C ASN A 128 -5.95 -10.82 34.29
N PRO A 129 -5.14 -10.18 35.16
CA PRO A 129 -3.89 -9.52 34.74
C PRO A 129 -2.84 -10.48 34.17
N LYS A 130 -2.98 -11.80 34.38
CA LYS A 130 -2.14 -12.82 33.72
C LYS A 130 -2.29 -12.81 32.19
N SER A 131 -3.42 -12.33 31.66
CA SER A 131 -3.61 -12.14 30.20
C SER A 131 -2.62 -11.13 29.59
N LEU A 132 -2.14 -10.17 30.39
CA LEU A 132 -1.13 -9.20 29.96
C LEU A 132 0.22 -9.87 29.61
N ILE A 133 0.53 -11.00 30.26
CA ILE A 133 1.74 -11.79 29.97
C ILE A 133 1.64 -12.46 28.59
N LEU A 134 0.42 -12.80 28.15
CA LEU A 134 0.19 -13.31 26.79
C LEU A 134 0.46 -12.23 25.73
N GLY A 135 0.12 -10.97 26.03
CA GLY A 135 0.50 -9.81 25.22
C GLY A 135 2.01 -9.62 25.14
N ALA A 136 2.73 -9.83 26.24
CA ALA A 136 4.20 -9.82 26.23
C ALA A 136 4.79 -10.96 25.37
N ALA A 137 4.13 -12.13 25.32
CA ALA A 137 4.55 -13.22 24.43
C ALA A 137 4.40 -12.87 22.94
N ALA A 138 3.46 -11.98 22.56
CA ALA A 138 3.35 -11.51 21.18
C ALA A 138 4.61 -10.75 20.69
N GLN A 139 5.35 -10.10 21.60
CA GLN A 139 6.62 -9.45 21.26
C GLN A 139 7.71 -10.44 20.82
N LEU A 140 7.63 -11.70 21.25
CA LEU A 140 8.54 -12.76 20.75
C LEU A 140 8.36 -13.00 19.26
N GLY A 141 7.14 -12.84 18.72
CA GLY A 141 6.87 -12.92 17.28
C GLY A 141 7.63 -11.86 16.49
N ILE A 142 7.69 -10.63 16.99
CA ILE A 142 8.45 -9.53 16.39
C ILE A 142 9.95 -9.85 16.37
N TYR A 143 10.50 -10.31 17.50
CA TYR A 143 11.92 -10.68 17.57
C TYR A 143 12.26 -11.86 16.65
N MET A 144 11.37 -12.83 16.53
CA MET A 144 11.58 -13.98 15.65
C MET A 144 11.58 -13.55 14.19
N ALA A 145 10.65 -12.69 13.77
CA ALA A 145 10.61 -12.11 12.43
C ALA A 145 11.86 -11.26 12.13
N LEU A 146 12.35 -10.48 13.11
CA LEU A 146 13.57 -9.69 12.99
C LEU A 146 14.81 -10.57 12.78
N ILE A 147 15.00 -11.61 13.61
CA ILE A 147 16.14 -12.51 13.52
C ILE A 147 16.13 -13.23 12.16
N LEU A 148 14.96 -13.71 11.73
CA LEU A 148 14.82 -14.34 10.42
C LEU A 148 15.18 -13.36 9.29
N ALA A 149 14.69 -12.12 9.33
CA ALA A 149 15.02 -11.12 8.31
C ALA A 149 16.52 -10.80 8.25
N ILE A 150 17.20 -10.71 9.40
CA ILE A 150 18.66 -10.50 9.45
C ILE A 150 19.40 -11.73 8.89
N VAL A 151 18.96 -12.95 9.21
CA VAL A 151 19.55 -14.19 8.68
C VAL A 151 19.38 -14.29 7.16
N PHE A 152 18.27 -13.80 6.61
CA PHE A 152 18.07 -13.68 5.16
C PHE A 152 18.89 -12.55 4.51
N GLY A 153 19.67 -11.79 5.28
CA GLY A 153 20.59 -10.77 4.78
C GLY A 153 19.97 -9.39 4.57
N PHE A 154 18.77 -9.12 5.11
CA PHE A 154 18.18 -7.79 5.03
C PHE A 154 18.92 -6.78 5.92
N ASN A 155 19.02 -5.53 5.44
CA ASN A 155 19.56 -4.43 6.23
C ASN A 155 18.70 -4.20 7.49
N GLY A 156 19.31 -3.73 8.58
CA GLY A 156 18.63 -3.51 9.86
C GLY A 156 17.34 -2.69 9.76
N ASN A 157 17.29 -1.66 8.90
CA ASN A 157 16.08 -0.85 8.73
C ASN A 157 14.94 -1.64 8.07
N ILE A 158 15.24 -2.42 7.03
CA ILE A 158 14.26 -3.24 6.31
C ILE A 158 13.81 -4.41 7.20
N ALA A 159 14.76 -5.04 7.88
CA ALA A 159 14.49 -6.12 8.82
C ALA A 159 13.58 -5.65 9.98
N ALA A 160 13.77 -4.42 10.47
CA ALA A 160 12.90 -3.83 11.47
C ALA A 160 11.46 -3.62 10.95
N SER A 161 11.28 -3.12 9.71
CA SER A 161 9.94 -3.00 9.11
C SER A 161 9.26 -4.36 8.93
N VAL A 162 9.99 -5.39 8.48
CA VAL A 162 9.46 -6.76 8.35
C VAL A 162 9.09 -7.36 9.72
N ALA A 163 9.86 -7.05 10.76
CA ALA A 163 9.64 -7.57 12.10
C ALA A 163 8.27 -7.20 12.68
N ILE A 164 7.74 -6.02 12.36
CA ILE A 164 6.47 -5.53 12.91
C ILE A 164 5.28 -6.40 12.47
N ILE A 165 5.38 -7.10 11.32
CA ILE A 165 4.39 -8.09 10.88
C ILE A 165 4.16 -9.17 11.95
N GLY A 166 5.19 -9.53 12.71
CA GLY A 166 5.11 -10.50 13.81
C GLY A 166 4.24 -10.05 14.99
N GLY A 167 3.92 -8.75 15.09
CA GLY A 167 2.99 -8.20 16.08
C GLY A 167 1.52 -8.39 15.72
N ALA A 168 1.21 -8.79 14.48
CA ALA A 168 -0.15 -9.00 13.97
C ALA A 168 -1.10 -7.79 14.15
N ASP A 169 -0.55 -6.58 14.22
CA ASP A 169 -1.28 -5.33 14.35
C ASP A 169 -1.03 -4.46 13.12
N GLY A 170 -1.98 -4.48 12.18
CA GLY A 170 -1.84 -3.84 10.87
C GLY A 170 -1.58 -2.32 10.94
N PRO A 171 -2.37 -1.53 11.69
CA PRO A 171 -2.20 -0.07 11.76
C PRO A 171 -0.86 0.40 12.35
N THR A 172 -0.10 -0.46 13.04
CA THR A 172 1.21 -0.12 13.61
C THR A 172 2.39 -0.62 12.78
N ALA A 173 2.12 -1.40 11.71
CA ALA A 173 3.10 -1.89 10.73
C ALA A 173 3.30 -0.93 9.55
#